data_AF-A0A2N3ATT9-F1
#
_entry.id   AF-A0A2N3ATT9-F1
#
_cell.length_a   1.000
_cell.length_b   1.000
_cell.length_c   1.000
_cell.angle_alpha   90.00
_cell.angle_beta   90.00
_cell.angle_gamma   90.00
#
_symmetry.space_group_name_H-M   'P 1'
#
loop_
_entity.id
_entity.type
_entity.pdbx_description
1 polymer ?
#
loop_
_entity_poly.entity_id
_entity_poly.type
_entity_poly.pdbx_seq_one_letter_code
_entity_poly.pdbx_strand_id
1 'polypeptide(L)' 'DGLPPALMQVGTSDPLLDDTMFMAARLAAAGVAVDLRVHPGGVHGFDMFDIAIARDAHAASAAFLRARFS' A
#
# COMPACT_ATOMS: atom_id res chain seq x y z
N ASP A 1 -12.67 -8.56 -18.01
CA ASP A 1 -12.47 -7.20 -17.47
C ASP A 1 -12.25 -7.29 -15.96
N GLY A 2 -11.08 -6.87 -15.48
CA GLY A 2 -10.66 -6.97 -14.08
C GLY A 2 -10.44 -5.59 -13.44
N LEU A 3 -10.14 -5.58 -12.14
CA LEU A 3 -9.76 -4.34 -11.44
C LEU A 3 -8.37 -3.84 -11.90
N PRO A 4 -8.10 -2.52 -11.82
CA PRO A 4 -6.79 -1.98 -12.14
C PRO A 4 -5.72 -2.49 -11.17
N PRO A 5 -4.42 -2.45 -11.54
CA PRO A 5 -3.34 -2.72 -10.60
C PRO A 5 -3.43 -1.84 -9.35
N ALA A 6 -3.09 -2.38 -8.19
CA ALA A 6 -3.22 -1.70 -6.91
C ALA A 6 -1.87 -1.61 -6.17
N LEU A 7 -1.63 -0.47 -5.53
CA LEU A 7 -0.63 -0.31 -4.48
C LEU A 7 -1.38 -0.29 -3.15
N MET A 8 -1.02 -1.20 -2.24
CA MET A 8 -1.58 -1.27 -0.89
C MET A 8 -0.45 -1.07 0.12
N GLN A 9 -0.64 -0.14 1.06
CA GLN A 9 0.36 0.20 2.06
C GLN A 9 -0.27 0.17 3.45
N VAL A 10 0.41 -0.45 4.41
CA VAL A 10 -0.07 -0.53 5.80
C VAL A 10 1.09 -0.60 6.76
N GLY A 11 0.92 -0.09 7.98
CA GLY A 11 1.92 -0.19 9.03
C GLY A 11 1.74 -1.43 9.92
N THR A 12 2.81 -1.94 10.53
CA THR A 12 2.70 -3.12 11.41
C THR A 12 2.01 -2.84 12.75
N SER A 13 1.79 -1.58 13.08
CA SER A 13 1.06 -1.13 14.28
C SER A 13 -0.32 -0.56 13.95
N ASP A 14 -0.78 -0.74 12.71
CA ASP A 14 -2.14 -0.40 12.27
C ASP A 14 -3.09 -1.57 12.58
N PRO A 15 -4.21 -1.35 13.29
CA PRO A 15 -5.23 -2.38 13.50
C PRO A 15 -5.80 -3.00 12.21
N LEU A 16 -5.64 -2.34 11.05
CA LEU A 16 -6.11 -2.80 9.74
C LEU A 16 -5.04 -3.59 8.95
N LEU A 17 -3.94 -4.01 9.59
CA LEU A 17 -2.90 -4.83 8.97
C LEU A 17 -3.48 -6.10 8.32
N ASP A 18 -4.24 -6.86 9.09
CA ASP A 18 -4.80 -8.14 8.65
C ASP A 18 -5.82 -7.93 7.52
N ASP A 19 -6.69 -6.92 7.62
CA ASP A 19 -7.63 -6.53 6.58
C ASP A 19 -6.92 -6.17 5.26
N THR A 20 -5.83 -5.39 5.36
CA THR A 20 -5.03 -5.00 4.19
C THR A 20 -4.38 -6.21 3.53
N MET A 21 -3.78 -7.09 4.33
CA MET A 21 -3.15 -8.33 3.85
C MET A 21 -4.19 -9.27 3.22
N PHE A 22 -5.37 -9.40 3.84
CA PHE A 22 -6.46 -10.19 3.32
C PHE A 22 -6.98 -9.67 1.98
N MET A 23 -7.20 -8.36 1.85
CA MET A 23 -7.62 -7.75 0.59
C MET A 23 -6.56 -7.91 -0.50
N ALA A 24 -5.28 -7.69 -0.19
CA ALA A 24 -4.19 -7.89 -1.13
C ALA A 24 -4.15 -9.33 -1.68
N ALA A 25 -4.32 -10.33 -0.81
CA ALA A 25 -4.38 -11.73 -1.21
C ALA A 25 -5.59 -12.02 -2.12
N ARG A 26 -6.76 -11.43 -1.82
CA ARG A 26 -7.97 -11.61 -2.65
C ARG A 26 -7.83 -10.96 -4.02
N LEU A 27 -7.26 -9.77 -4.09
CA LEU A 27 -6.98 -9.09 -5.36
C LEU A 27 -6.01 -9.90 -6.21
N ALA A 28 -4.92 -10.39 -5.61
CA ALA A 28 -3.96 -11.25 -6.30
C ALA A 28 -4.60 -12.55 -6.82
N ALA A 29 -5.45 -13.20 -6.01
CA ALA A 29 -6.19 -14.40 -6.41
C ALA A 29 -7.20 -14.14 -7.55
N ALA A 30 -7.69 -12.90 -7.67
CA ALA A 30 -8.54 -12.46 -8.77
C ALA A 30 -7.75 -12.03 -10.03
N GLY A 31 -6.42 -12.21 -10.04
CA GLY A 31 -5.54 -11.86 -11.17
C GLY A 31 -5.16 -10.38 -11.24
N VAL A 32 -5.40 -9.60 -10.18
CA VAL A 32 -4.98 -8.19 -10.10
C VAL A 32 -3.50 -8.11 -9.75
N ALA A 33 -2.74 -7.25 -10.43
CA ALA A 33 -1.37 -6.94 -10.04
C ALA A 33 -1.36 -6.08 -8.77
N VAL A 34 -0.84 -6.62 -7.66
CA VAL A 34 -0.81 -5.95 -6.35
C VAL A 34 0.64 -5.72 -5.91
N ASP A 35 0.98 -4.47 -5.60
CA ASP A 35 2.19 -4.09 -4.84
C ASP A 35 1.75 -3.87 -3.39
N LEU A 36 2.10 -4.80 -2.49
CA LEU A 36 1.81 -4.71 -1.06
C LEU A 36 3.07 -4.29 -0.31
N ARG A 37 3.01 -3.17 0.43
CA ARG A 37 4.11 -2.67 1.26
C ARG A 37 3.70 -2.57 2.73
N VAL A 38 4.39 -3.32 3.57
CA VAL A 38 4.20 -3.31 5.02
C VAL A 38 5.32 -2.49 5.67
N HIS A 39 4.95 -1.46 6.45
CA HIS A 39 5.85 -0.49 7.05
C HIS A 39 6.07 -0.79 8.55
N PRO A 40 7.28 -1.19 8.98
CA PRO A 40 7.54 -1.49 10.38
C PRO A 40 7.24 -0.31 11.31
N GLY A 41 6.48 -0.55 12.37
CA GLY A 41 6.11 0.43 13.40
C GLY A 41 5.10 1.49 12.95
N GLY A 42 4.65 1.48 11.69
CA GLY A 42 3.64 2.41 11.20
C GLY A 42 2.31 2.21 11.92
N VAL A 43 1.76 3.27 12.51
CA VAL A 43 0.39 3.31 13.04
C VAL A 43 -0.60 3.61 11.92
N HIS A 44 -1.90 3.49 12.22
CA HIS A 44 -2.93 3.97 11.29
C HIS A 44 -2.73 5.45 10.95
N GLY A 45 -2.71 5.77 9.66
CA GLY A 45 -2.48 7.14 9.18
C GLY A 45 -1.03 7.64 9.32
N PHE A 46 -0.04 6.74 9.41
CA PHE A 46 1.37 7.12 9.56
C PHE A 46 1.87 8.08 8.46
N ASP A 47 1.25 8.05 7.28
CA ASP A 47 1.55 8.87 6.11
C ASP A 47 1.20 10.35 6.30
N MET A 48 0.33 10.69 7.27
CA MET A 48 -0.03 12.07 7.59
C MET A 48 1.01 12.81 8.44
N PHE A 49 2.04 12.13 8.94
CA PHE A 49 3.08 12.72 9.79
C PHE A 49 4.35 13.04 9.00
N ASP A 50 5.10 14.07 9.40
CA ASP A 50 6.44 14.34 8.82
C ASP A 50 7.52 13.44 9.44
N ILE A 51 7.48 12.17 9.06
CA ILE A 51 8.40 11.12 9.52
C ILE A 51 8.94 10.32 8.34
N ALA A 52 10.06 9.62 8.55
CA ALA A 52 10.74 8.90 7.48
C ALA A 52 9.84 7.88 6.76
N ILE A 53 9.09 7.08 7.53
CA ILE A 53 8.19 6.07 6.96
C ILE A 53 7.10 6.68 6.06
N ALA A 54 6.61 7.89 6.38
CA ALA A 54 5.63 8.61 5.57
C ALA A 54 6.23 9.07 4.24
N ARG A 55 7.47 9.59 4.27
CA ARG A 55 8.18 10.02 3.05
C ARG A 55 8.45 8.84 2.11
N ASP A 56 8.85 7.70 2.66
CA ASP A 56 9.06 6.48 1.87
C ASP A 56 7.74 5.98 1.26
N ALA A 57 6.65 6.03 2.02
CA ALA A 57 5.32 5.68 1.51
C ALA A 57 4.85 6.63 0.40
N HIS A 58 5.03 7.94 0.55
CA HIS A 58 4.70 8.91 -0.49
C HIS A 58 5.55 8.74 -1.76
N ALA A 59 6.85 8.44 -1.60
CA ALA A 59 7.73 8.15 -2.73
C ALA A 59 7.26 6.92 -3.52
N ALA A 60 6.82 5.86 -2.81
CA ALA A 60 6.21 4.68 -3.40
C ALA A 60 4.95 5.01 -4.21
N SER A 61 4.00 5.72 -3.61
CA SER A 61 2.77 6.17 -4.28
C SER A 61 3.07 7.00 -5.53
N ALA A 62 3.97 7.96 -5.44
CA ALA A 62 4.33 8.80 -6.57
C ALA A 62 5.00 7.99 -7.71
N ALA A 63 5.87 7.03 -7.37
CA ALA A 63 6.48 6.14 -8.36
C ALA A 63 5.45 5.23 -9.03
N PHE A 64 4.52 4.67 -8.27
CA PHE A 64 3.45 3.81 -8.78
C PHE A 64 2.54 4.52 -9.78
N LEU A 65 2.16 5.76 -9.46
CA LEU A 65 1.34 6.62 -10.33
C LEU A 65 2.11 7.02 -11.59
N ARG A 66 3.37 7.48 -11.45
CA ARG A 66 4.20 7.84 -12.61
C ARG A 66 4.31 6.68 -13.61
N ALA A 67 4.54 5.45 -13.14
CA ALA A 67 4.67 4.29 -14.02
C ALA A 67 3.39 3.92 -14.81
N ARG A 68 2.24 4.53 -14.52
CA ARG A 68 0.94 4.19 -15.13
C ARG A 68 0.29 5.34 -15.89
N PHE A 69 0.64 6.58 -15.54
CA PHE A 69 0.00 7.78 -16.09
C PHE A 69 0.99 8.73 -16.77
N SER A 70 2.26 8.34 -16.92
CA SER A 70 3.25 9.07 -17.73
C SER A 70 3.21 8.69 -19.19
#